data_AF-A0A8T4XN68-F1
#
_entry.id   AF-A0A8T4XN68-F1
#
_cell.length_a   1.000
_cell.length_b   1.000
_cell.length_c   1.000
_cell.angle_alpha   90.00
_cell.angle_beta   90.00
_cell.angle_gamma   90.00
#
_symmetry.space_group_name_H-M   'P 1'
#
loop_
_entity.id
_entity.type
_entity.pdbx_description
1 polymer ?
#
loop_
_entity_poly.entity_id
_entity_poly.type
_entity_poly.pdbx_seq_one_letter_code
_entity_poly.pdbx_strand_id
1 'polypeptide(L)' 'MERILKVAVDPKFKGEVEKVLKQHNLEGCCLGAFTREQRRILVRKGREEQFPETAEDPYERILSAAL' A
#
# COMPACT_ATOMS: atom_id res chain seq x y z
N MET A 1 -4.13 -12.23 -14.53
CA MET A 1 -3.30 -11.23 -13.83
C MET A 1 -4.20 -10.09 -13.41
N GLU A 2 -4.43 -9.93 -12.12
CA GLU A 2 -5.06 -8.73 -11.57
C GLU A 2 -4.04 -7.58 -11.63
N ARG A 3 -4.46 -6.41 -12.12
CA ARG A 3 -3.61 -5.22 -12.12
C ARG A 3 -3.91 -4.42 -10.86
N ILE A 4 -2.92 -4.29 -10.00
CA ILE A 4 -2.98 -3.45 -8.82
C ILE A 4 -2.24 -2.15 -9.13
N LEU A 5 -2.92 -1.02 -8.92
CA LEU A 5 -2.35 0.31 -9.11
C LEU A 5 -2.14 0.99 -7.75
N LYS A 6 -0.99 1.62 -7.55
CA LYS A 6 -0.70 2.48 -6.39
C LYS A 6 -0.56 3.92 -6.88
N VAL A 7 -1.36 4.82 -6.31
CA VAL A 7 -1.33 6.24 -6.66
C VAL A 7 -1.26 7.08 -5.38
N ALA A 8 -0.63 8.25 -5.49
CA ALA A 8 -0.72 9.30 -4.50
C ALA A 8 -1.76 10.32 -4.97
N VAL A 9 -2.60 10.79 -4.05
CA VAL A 9 -3.62 11.81 -4.35
C VAL A 9 -3.53 12.93 -3.31
N ASP A 10 -3.90 14.14 -3.72
CA ASP A 10 -4.08 15.23 -2.76
C ASP A 10 -5.20 14.83 -1.77
N PRO A 11 -4.96 14.91 -0.45
CA PRO A 11 -5.94 14.52 0.56
C PRO A 11 -7.31 15.18 0.39
N LYS A 12 -7.36 16.39 -0.17
CA LYS A 12 -8.62 17.12 -0.41
C LYS A 12 -9.55 16.39 -1.41
N PHE A 13 -9.00 15.55 -2.28
CA PHE A 13 -9.76 14.80 -3.29
C PHE A 13 -10.02 13.35 -2.89
N LYS A 14 -9.60 12.89 -1.70
CA LYS A 14 -9.75 11.48 -1.28
C LYS A 14 -11.18 10.96 -1.48
N GLY A 15 -12.17 11.68 -0.95
CA GLY A 15 -13.56 11.25 -1.03
C GLY A 15 -14.15 11.29 -2.44
N GLU A 16 -13.66 12.17 -3.31
CA GLU A 16 -14.07 12.21 -4.72
C GLU A 16 -13.50 11.03 -5.49
N VAL A 17 -12.21 10.73 -5.28
CA VAL A 17 -11.55 9.56 -5.86
C VAL A 17 -12.25 8.26 -5.46
N GLU A 18 -12.58 8.09 -4.17
CA GLU A 18 -13.31 6.91 -3.69
C GLU A 18 -14.70 6.77 -4.35
N LYS A 19 -15.41 7.89 -4.55
CA LYS A 19 -16.71 7.90 -5.26
C LYS A 19 -16.55 7.47 -6.72
N VAL A 20 -15.58 8.02 -7.43
CA VAL A 20 -15.34 7.69 -8.85
C VAL A 20 -14.95 6.22 -9.01
N LEU A 21 -14.05 5.70 -8.16
CA LEU A 21 -13.68 4.27 -8.18
C LEU A 21 -14.92 3.39 -8.01
N LYS A 22 -15.78 3.71 -7.03
CA LYS A 22 -17.02 2.97 -6.78
C LYS A 22 -17.99 3.04 -7.97
N GLN A 23 -18.12 4.20 -8.62
CA GLN A 23 -18.96 4.35 -9.83
C GLN A 23 -18.49 3.47 -10.99
N HIS A 24 -17.19 3.18 -11.06
CA HIS A 24 -16.61 2.29 -12.06
C HIS A 24 -16.48 0.83 -11.60
N ASN A 25 -17.11 0.44 -10.48
CA ASN A 25 -16.99 -0.88 -9.88
C ASN A 25 -15.54 -1.29 -9.59
N LEU A 26 -14.68 -0.32 -9.27
CA LEU A 26 -13.30 -0.54 -8.87
C LEU A 26 -13.21 -0.52 -7.34
N GLU A 27 -12.53 -1.53 -6.80
CA GLU A 27 -12.16 -1.55 -5.39
C GLU A 27 -10.91 -0.72 -5.16
N GLY A 28 -10.92 0.11 -4.13
CA GLY A 28 -9.79 0.93 -3.73
C GLY A 28 -9.74 1.06 -2.22
N CYS A 29 -8.51 1.13 -1.68
CA CYS A 29 -8.30 1.38 -0.27
C CYS A 29 -7.18 2.41 -0.08
N CYS A 30 -7.29 3.20 0.99
CA CYS A 30 -6.22 4.10 1.38
C CYS A 30 -5.18 3.33 2.20
N LEU A 31 -3.96 3.26 1.68
CA LEU A 31 -2.85 2.56 2.33
C LEU A 31 -2.12 3.39 3.38
N GLY A 32 -2.22 4.73 3.30
CA GLY A 32 -1.51 5.65 4.18
C GLY A 32 -1.50 7.08 3.67
N ALA A 33 -0.70 7.93 4.29
CA ALA A 33 -0.53 9.34 3.93
C ALA A 33 0.95 9.73 3.97
N PHE A 34 1.32 10.70 3.13
CA PHE A 34 2.63 11.32 3.21
C PHE A 34 2.63 12.37 4.32
N THR A 35 3.67 12.34 5.16
CA THR A 35 3.91 13.35 6.18
C THR A 35 5.13 14.18 5.80
N ARG A 36 5.36 15.31 6.49
CA ARG A 36 6.56 16.14 6.26
C ARG A 36 7.84 15.46 6.74
N GLU A 37 7.71 14.54 7.69
CA GLU A 37 8.83 13.79 8.20
C GLU A 37 9.23 12.73 7.19
N GLN A 38 10.52 12.66 6.86
CA GLN A 38 11.04 11.67 5.91
C GLN A 38 11.29 10.32 6.58
N ARG A 39 10.27 9.82 7.28
CA ARG A 39 10.27 8.53 7.97
C ARG A 39 9.28 7.60 7.30
N ARG A 40 9.72 6.41 6.91
CA ARG A 40 8.83 5.36 6.42
C ARG A 40 8.37 4.54 7.61
N ILE A 41 7.10 4.66 7.96
CA ILE A 41 6.52 4.03 9.16
C ILE A 41 5.42 3.06 8.71
N LEU A 42 5.41 1.88 9.30
CA LEU A 42 4.33 0.91 9.23
C LEU A 42 3.55 0.98 10.55
N VAL A 43 2.22 1.15 10.46
CA VAL A 43 1.36 1.06 11.64
C VAL A 43 0.72 -0.33 11.70
N ARG A 44 1.11 -1.14 12.68
CA ARG A 44 0.58 -2.50 12.87
C ARG A 44 -0.04 -2.61 14.26
N LYS A 45 -1.33 -2.99 14.32
CA LYS A 45 -2.09 -3.10 15.59
C LYS A 45 -1.99 -1.83 16.46
N GLY A 46 -1.99 -0.66 15.82
CA GLY A 46 -1.86 0.63 16.49
C GLY A 46 -0.45 0.99 17.00
N ARG A 47 0.57 0.17 16.70
CA ARG A 47 1.97 0.46 17.01
C ARG A 47 2.71 0.92 15.76
N GLU A 48 3.56 1.91 15.91
CA GLU A 48 4.46 2.40 14.86
C GLU A 48 5.75 1.58 14.87
N GLU A 49 6.12 1.07 13.70
CA GLU A 49 7.35 0.34 13.44
C GLU A 49 8.01 0.92 12.19
N GLN A 50 9.33 0.82 12.06
CA GLN A 50 10.02 1.26 10.84
C GLN A 50 9.59 0.38 9.67
N PHE A 51 9.24 0.99 8.55
CA PHE A 51 8.90 0.23 7.35
C PHE A 51 10.16 -0.47 6.83
N PRO A 52 10.10 -1.78 6.54
CA PRO A 52 11.27 -2.55 6.14
C PRO A 52 11.82 -2.04 4.80
N GLU A 53 13.15 -1.95 4.68
CA GLU A 53 13.82 -1.58 3.44
C GLU A 53 13.85 -2.73 2.43
N THR A 54 13.86 -3.96 2.95
CA THR A 54 13.88 -5.20 2.17
C THR A 54 12.66 -6.02 2.54
N ALA A 55 11.91 -6.49 1.53
CA ALA A 55 10.88 -7.49 1.74
C ALA A 55 11.49 -8.87 1.49
N GLU A 56 11.22 -9.84 2.37
CA GLU A 56 11.44 -11.24 2.04
C GLU A 56 10.40 -11.63 0.99
N ASP A 57 10.84 -11.94 -0.22
CA ASP A 57 9.94 -12.45 -1.25
C ASP A 57 9.58 -13.91 -0.91
N PRO A 58 8.32 -14.20 -0.54
CA PRO A 58 7.92 -15.57 -0.20
C PRO A 58 8.11 -16.53 -1.39
N TYR A 59 8.17 -16.02 -2.62
CA TYR A 59 8.42 -16.81 -3.82
C TYR A 59 9.89 -17.11 -4.06
N GLU A 60 10.83 -16.35 -3.50
CA GLU A 60 12.27 -16.70 -3.58
C GLU A 60 12.55 -18.08 -2.96
N ARG A 61 11.83 -18.43 -1.88
CA ARG A 61 11.93 -19.75 -1.24
C ARG A 61 11.38 -20.88 -2.11
N ILE A 62 10.34 -20.60 -2.89
CA ILE A 62 9.72 -21.57 -3.81
C ILE A 62 10.58 -21.75 -5.06
N LEU A 63 11.14 -20.66 -5.60
CA LEU A 63 11.96 -20.66 -6.81
C LEU A 63 13.38 -21.19 -6.59
N SER A 64 13.92 -21.09 -5.37
CA SER A 64 15.24 -21.61 -5.02
C SER A 64 15.32 -23.13 -4.85
N ALA A 65 14.18 -23.85 -4.97
CA ALA A 65 14.08 -25.30 -4.73
C ALA A 65 14.65 -25.75 -3.36
N ALA A 66 14.81 -24.81 -2.42
CA ALA A 66 15.22 -25.06 -1.05
C ALA A 66 13.99 -25.48 -0.23
N LEU A 67 13.55 -26.72 -0.45
CA LEU A 67 12.67 -27.46 0.45
C LEU A 67 13.49 -28.12 1.56
#